data_AF-A0A955SH99-F1
#
_entry.id   AF-A0A955SH99-F1
#
_cell.length_a   1.000
_cell.length_b   1.000
_cell.length_c   1.000
_cell.angle_alpha   90.00
_cell.angle_beta   90.00
_cell.angle_gamma   90.00
#
_symmetry.space_group_name_H-M   'P 1'
#
loop_
_entity.id
_entity.type
_entity.pdbx_description
1 polymer ?
#
loop_
_entity_poly.entity_id
_entity_poly.type
_entity_poly.pdbx_seq_one_letter_code
_entity_poly.pdbx_strand_id
1 'polypeptide(L)'
;MVDRLRFLFGRIGERLWVKPLILVVMSVAAAFLAAAADYTELGKIVPEISVDSIETLLKVISASMLVIATFSVASMVSAFASAGSTATPRSFPLVISDDVSQNALSTFIGAFIFGIVALIAIKNGFYDKAGRFVLFSLTLVVFAVVIVIFVKWVDNIARLGRLGTTIDKVEKAAQKALQRRRVAPNLGGVPVGLAPERGQAIYSESIGYVHRIDVPTLQTCAEKADVRITVSALPGTFAAPGRALAYVTPQPRRLSEDDTKKIAKAFLIGQDRTFDEDPRFSLIVLSEIASRALSPAVNDPGTAIDIIGTLVRLFALWGKPLEEGDISPSKYHRVEVPEISLNDMFDDAFSAISRDGAGTVEVSM
;
A
#
# COMPACT_ATOMS: atom_id res chain seq x y z
N MET A 1 12.82 -7.59 14.68
CA MET A 1 13.65 -7.67 13.44
C MET A 1 12.85 -8.19 12.24
N VAL A 2 12.12 -9.29 12.35
CA VAL A 2 11.27 -9.85 11.26
C VAL A 2 10.17 -8.89 10.81
N ASP A 3 9.49 -8.20 11.73
CA ASP A 3 8.40 -7.26 11.35
C ASP A 3 8.91 -5.96 10.72
N ARG A 4 10.14 -5.54 11.06
CA ARG A 4 10.82 -4.40 10.43
C ARG A 4 11.26 -4.74 9.01
N LEU A 5 11.79 -5.95 8.80
CA LEU A 5 12.13 -6.47 7.49
C LEU A 5 10.89 -6.68 6.63
N ARG A 6 9.82 -7.30 7.14
CA ARG A 6 8.54 -7.44 6.43
C ARG A 6 7.97 -6.10 5.99
N PHE A 7 8.08 -5.07 6.83
CA PHE A 7 7.66 -3.71 6.49
C PHE A 7 8.53 -3.10 5.39
N LEU A 8 9.86 -3.20 5.51
CA LEU A 8 10.79 -2.74 4.48
C LEU A 8 10.58 -3.47 3.14
N PHE A 9 10.35 -4.78 3.16
CA PHE A 9 10.03 -5.57 1.98
C PHE A 9 8.65 -5.25 1.40
N GLY A 10 7.64 -4.99 2.24
CA GLY A 10 6.33 -4.49 1.80
C GLY A 10 6.48 -3.18 1.00
N ARG A 11 7.30 -2.25 1.52
CA ARG A 11 7.59 -0.97 0.87
C ARG A 11 8.40 -1.08 -0.42
N ILE A 12 9.17 -2.16 -0.60
CA ILE A 12 9.83 -2.48 -1.87
C ILE A 12 8.80 -3.01 -2.86
N GLY A 13 7.88 -3.87 -2.43
CA GLY A 13 6.77 -4.38 -3.26
C GLY A 13 5.80 -3.29 -3.75
N GLU A 14 5.71 -2.17 -3.02
CA GLU A 14 4.94 -0.97 -3.41
C GLU A 14 5.61 -0.15 -4.53
N ARG A 15 6.89 -0.41 -4.85
CA ARG A 15 7.56 0.33 -5.91
C ARG A 15 7.12 -0.17 -7.29
N LEU A 16 6.74 0.77 -8.14
CA LEU A 16 6.24 0.54 -9.51
C LEU A 16 7.13 -0.34 -10.39
N TRP A 17 8.44 -0.43 -10.12
CA TRP A 17 9.40 -1.15 -10.95
C TRP A 17 9.65 -2.61 -10.52
N VAL A 18 9.25 -3.01 -9.32
CA VAL A 18 9.61 -4.33 -8.78
C VAL A 18 8.81 -5.46 -9.45
N LYS A 19 7.50 -5.29 -9.61
CA LYS A 19 6.66 -6.28 -10.31
C LYS A 19 7.02 -6.44 -11.80
N PRO A 20 7.25 -5.36 -12.58
CA PRO A 20 7.78 -5.49 -13.93
C PRO A 20 9.08 -6.27 -14.00
N LEU A 21 10.04 -5.98 -13.10
CA LEU A 21 11.33 -6.64 -13.10
C LEU A 21 11.21 -8.15 -12.88
N ILE A 22 10.36 -8.58 -11.94
CA ILE A 22 10.12 -10.01 -11.67
C ILE A 22 9.53 -10.70 -12.91
N LEU A 23 8.52 -10.10 -13.55
CA LEU A 23 7.93 -10.68 -14.76
C LEU A 23 8.93 -10.74 -15.91
N VAL A 24 9.79 -9.73 -16.05
CA VAL A 24 10.87 -9.74 -17.04
C VAL A 24 11.83 -10.90 -16.81
N VAL A 25 12.30 -11.10 -15.58
CA VAL A 25 13.19 -12.22 -15.23
C VAL A 25 12.52 -13.55 -15.52
N MET A 26 11.24 -13.70 -15.14
CA MET A 26 10.45 -14.90 -15.43
C MET A 26 10.28 -15.15 -16.93
N SER A 27 10.02 -14.10 -17.72
CA SER A 27 9.90 -14.17 -19.17
C SER A 27 11.19 -14.61 -19.86
N VAL A 28 12.33 -14.07 -19.42
CA VAL A 28 13.66 -14.45 -19.92
C VAL A 28 13.94 -15.92 -19.55
N ALA A 29 13.72 -16.29 -18.30
CA ALA A 29 13.91 -17.66 -17.84
C ALA A 29 13.02 -18.65 -18.61
N ALA A 30 11.76 -18.31 -18.85
CA ALA A 30 10.82 -19.16 -19.59
C ALA A 30 11.27 -19.41 -21.04
N ALA A 31 11.83 -18.39 -21.72
CA ALA A 31 12.38 -18.56 -23.06
C ALA A 31 13.54 -19.57 -23.06
N PHE A 32 14.50 -19.42 -22.15
CA PHE A 32 15.64 -20.36 -22.07
C PHE A 32 15.23 -21.76 -21.60
N LEU A 33 14.27 -21.86 -20.68
CA LEU A 33 13.73 -23.14 -20.21
C LEU A 33 13.02 -23.91 -21.33
N ALA A 34 12.46 -23.24 -22.34
CA ALA A 34 11.88 -23.92 -23.48
C ALA A 34 12.94 -24.76 -24.24
N ALA A 35 14.20 -24.31 -24.31
CA ALA A 35 15.29 -25.10 -24.90
C ALA A 35 15.62 -26.35 -24.07
N ALA A 36 15.33 -26.36 -22.76
CA ALA A 36 15.55 -27.54 -21.93
C ALA A 36 14.66 -28.72 -22.35
N ALA A 37 13.55 -28.46 -23.04
CA ALA A 37 12.68 -29.51 -23.59
C ALA A 37 13.39 -30.37 -24.65
N ASP A 38 14.42 -29.86 -25.30
CA ASP A 38 15.19 -30.62 -26.31
C ASP A 38 16.01 -31.76 -25.68
N TYR A 39 16.30 -31.70 -24.37
CA TYR A 39 16.94 -32.80 -23.65
C TYR A 39 15.98 -33.93 -23.25
N THR A 40 14.69 -33.82 -23.59
CA THR A 40 13.66 -34.79 -23.23
C THR A 40 13.17 -35.57 -24.45
N GLU A 41 12.48 -36.69 -24.23
CA GLU A 41 11.91 -37.49 -25.33
C GLU A 41 10.71 -36.83 -26.04
N LEU A 42 10.29 -35.63 -25.61
CA LEU A 42 9.15 -34.89 -26.19
C LEU A 42 9.28 -34.69 -27.71
N GLY A 43 10.49 -34.54 -28.24
CA GLY A 43 10.74 -34.34 -29.68
C GLY A 43 10.21 -35.46 -30.59
N LYS A 44 10.05 -36.68 -30.05
CA LYS A 44 9.50 -37.83 -30.79
C LYS A 44 7.98 -37.78 -30.94
N ILE A 45 7.29 -37.09 -30.03
CA ILE A 45 5.82 -37.12 -29.89
C ILE A 45 5.19 -35.83 -30.46
N VAL A 46 5.88 -34.69 -30.33
CA VAL A 46 5.32 -33.39 -30.67
C VAL A 46 5.33 -33.12 -32.19
N PRO A 47 4.32 -32.37 -32.70
CA PRO A 47 4.30 -31.94 -34.09
C PRO A 47 5.45 -30.96 -34.37
N GLU A 48 5.91 -30.96 -35.62
CA GLU A 48 6.92 -30.00 -36.06
C GLU A 48 6.26 -28.65 -36.33
N ILE A 49 6.73 -27.62 -35.62
CA ILE A 49 6.25 -26.25 -35.80
C ILE A 49 7.23 -25.48 -36.68
N SER A 50 6.70 -24.77 -37.68
CA SER A 50 7.55 -23.97 -38.56
C SER A 50 8.19 -22.79 -37.81
N VAL A 51 9.47 -22.55 -38.08
CA VAL A 51 10.20 -21.42 -37.49
C VAL A 51 9.56 -20.09 -37.88
N ASP A 52 9.09 -19.97 -39.12
CA ASP A 52 8.43 -18.77 -39.65
C ASP A 52 7.14 -18.44 -38.88
N SER A 53 6.35 -19.45 -38.50
CA SER A 53 5.15 -19.25 -37.68
C SER A 53 5.49 -18.68 -36.29
N ILE A 54 6.53 -19.23 -35.64
CA ILE A 54 6.98 -18.76 -34.33
C ILE A 54 7.53 -17.33 -34.44
N GLU A 55 8.40 -17.07 -35.41
CA GLU A 55 8.95 -15.74 -35.66
C GLU A 55 7.87 -14.70 -35.89
N THR A 56 6.85 -15.04 -36.69
CA THR A 56 5.74 -14.14 -37.00
C THR A 56 4.96 -13.79 -35.74
N LEU A 57 4.59 -14.78 -34.92
CA LEU A 57 3.89 -14.54 -33.65
C LEU A 57 4.72 -13.70 -32.68
N LEU A 58 6.00 -14.03 -32.51
CA LEU A 58 6.90 -13.28 -31.62
C LEU A 58 7.09 -11.83 -32.08
N LYS A 59 7.19 -11.56 -33.38
CA LYS A 59 7.24 -10.20 -33.95
C LYS A 59 5.95 -9.43 -33.67
N VAL A 60 4.79 -10.05 -33.90
CA VAL A 60 3.48 -9.43 -33.65
C VAL A 60 3.31 -9.07 -32.18
N ILE A 61 3.66 -9.99 -31.27
CA ILE A 61 3.59 -9.75 -29.82
C ILE A 61 4.55 -8.63 -29.43
N SER A 62 5.82 -8.69 -29.86
CA SER A 62 6.81 -7.68 -29.49
C SER A 62 6.39 -6.28 -29.95
N ALA A 63 5.97 -6.12 -31.20
CA ALA A 63 5.58 -4.82 -31.73
C ALA A 63 4.33 -4.26 -31.03
N SER A 64 3.29 -5.08 -30.84
CA SER A 64 2.03 -4.64 -30.23
C SER A 64 2.16 -4.33 -28.74
N MET A 65 2.95 -5.12 -28.00
CA MET A 65 3.07 -4.98 -26.55
C MET A 65 3.77 -3.70 -26.12
N LEU A 66 4.77 -3.23 -26.87
CA LEU A 66 5.42 -1.95 -26.56
C LEU A 66 4.46 -0.76 -26.73
N VAL A 67 3.64 -0.80 -27.77
CA VAL A 67 2.61 0.23 -28.03
C VAL A 67 1.56 0.21 -26.91
N ILE A 68 1.04 -0.96 -26.55
CA ILE A 68 0.05 -1.10 -25.48
C ILE A 68 0.64 -0.70 -24.12
N ALA A 69 1.90 -1.04 -23.84
CA ALA A 69 2.58 -0.61 -22.61
C ALA A 69 2.71 0.91 -22.54
N THR A 70 3.12 1.56 -23.64
CA THR A 70 3.24 3.02 -23.73
C THR A 70 1.88 3.71 -23.53
N PHE A 71 0.85 3.22 -24.22
CA PHE A 71 -0.52 3.69 -24.03
C PHE A 71 -0.97 3.51 -22.58
N SER A 72 -0.66 2.37 -21.96
CA SER A 72 -1.04 2.07 -20.59
C SER A 72 -0.41 3.03 -19.59
N VAL A 73 0.89 3.35 -19.74
CA VAL A 73 1.57 4.36 -18.92
C VAL A 73 0.90 5.72 -19.06
N ALA A 74 0.64 6.15 -20.31
CA ALA A 74 -0.01 7.44 -20.57
C ALA A 74 -1.41 7.51 -19.94
N SER A 75 -2.23 6.47 -20.08
CA SER A 75 -3.56 6.41 -19.47
C SER A 75 -3.49 6.42 -17.94
N MET A 76 -2.54 5.71 -17.33
CA MET A 76 -2.34 5.73 -15.88
C MET A 76 -1.96 7.12 -15.37
N VAL A 77 -1.02 7.81 -16.03
CA VAL A 77 -0.62 9.17 -15.66
C VAL A 77 -1.81 10.14 -15.74
N SER A 78 -2.61 10.05 -16.80
CA SER A 78 -3.83 10.86 -16.94
C SER A 78 -4.85 10.56 -15.84
N ALA A 79 -5.06 9.29 -15.51
CA ALA A 79 -5.99 8.89 -14.45
C ALA A 79 -5.49 9.36 -13.07
N PHE A 80 -4.19 9.29 -12.79
CA PHE A 80 -3.60 9.82 -11.56
C PHE A 80 -3.71 11.34 -11.45
N ALA A 81 -3.49 12.06 -12.55
CA ALA A 81 -3.70 13.51 -12.60
C ALA A 81 -5.16 13.87 -12.32
N SER A 82 -6.11 13.12 -12.89
CA SER A 82 -7.55 13.30 -12.64
C SER A 82 -7.93 13.02 -11.19
N ALA A 83 -7.37 11.98 -10.57
CA ALA A 83 -7.65 11.68 -9.17
C ALA A 83 -7.09 12.77 -8.24
N GLY A 84 -5.87 13.26 -8.51
CA GLY A 84 -5.29 14.36 -7.74
C GLY A 84 -6.04 15.69 -7.87
N SER A 85 -6.66 15.95 -9.03
CA SER A 85 -7.45 17.16 -9.27
C SER A 85 -8.89 17.08 -8.76
N THR A 86 -9.46 15.88 -8.59
CA THR A 86 -10.87 15.74 -8.14
C THR A 86 -10.99 15.37 -6.66
N ALA A 87 -10.03 14.64 -6.10
CA ALA A 87 -9.99 14.27 -4.69
C ALA A 87 -9.07 15.22 -3.90
N THR A 88 -8.00 14.70 -3.28
CA THR A 88 -6.97 15.46 -2.56
C THR A 88 -5.60 14.87 -2.92
N PRO A 89 -4.52 15.67 -3.00
CA PRO A 89 -3.17 15.14 -3.24
C PRO A 89 -2.77 14.03 -2.26
N ARG A 90 -3.38 13.99 -1.06
CA ARG A 90 -3.11 12.99 -0.03
C ARG A 90 -3.69 11.61 -0.31
N SER A 91 -4.67 11.49 -1.21
CA SER A 91 -5.19 10.19 -1.65
C SER A 91 -4.33 9.56 -2.76
N PHE A 92 -3.45 10.35 -3.38
CA PHE A 92 -2.60 9.91 -4.49
C PHE A 92 -1.82 8.60 -4.23
N PRO A 93 -1.20 8.39 -3.04
CA PRO A 93 -0.48 7.14 -2.76
C PRO A 93 -1.36 5.88 -2.87
N LEU A 94 -2.65 5.97 -2.54
CA LEU A 94 -3.58 4.84 -2.65
C LEU A 94 -4.05 4.60 -4.09
N VAL A 95 -4.12 5.67 -4.89
CA VAL A 95 -4.52 5.56 -6.30
C VAL A 95 -3.39 4.96 -7.13
N ILE A 96 -2.14 5.37 -6.89
CA ILE A 96 -0.96 4.87 -7.63
C ILE A 96 -0.58 3.44 -7.26
N SER A 97 -0.90 2.98 -6.05
CA SER A 97 -0.70 1.59 -5.60
C SER A 97 -1.73 0.61 -6.20
N ASP A 98 -2.32 0.92 -7.36
CA ASP A 98 -3.29 0.07 -8.01
C ASP A 98 -2.65 -1.18 -8.64
N ASP A 99 -2.85 -2.32 -7.97
CA ASP A 99 -2.25 -3.58 -8.40
C ASP A 99 -2.70 -4.02 -9.79
N VAL A 100 -3.95 -3.77 -10.19
CA VAL A 100 -4.46 -4.17 -11.50
C VAL A 100 -3.71 -3.46 -12.62
N SER A 101 -3.56 -2.14 -12.50
CA SER A 101 -2.89 -1.32 -13.51
C SER A 101 -1.39 -1.60 -13.58
N GLN A 102 -0.73 -1.76 -12.43
CA GLN A 102 0.69 -2.11 -12.38
C GLN A 102 0.95 -3.52 -12.92
N ASN A 103 0.12 -4.51 -12.56
CA ASN A 103 0.25 -5.87 -13.06
C ASN A 103 0.04 -5.94 -14.58
N ALA A 104 -0.91 -5.17 -15.12
CA ALA A 104 -1.14 -5.08 -16.55
C ALA A 104 0.08 -4.52 -17.30
N LEU A 105 0.59 -3.35 -16.87
CA LEU A 105 1.80 -2.76 -17.44
C LEU A 105 2.98 -3.74 -17.38
N SER A 106 3.18 -4.38 -16.22
CA SER A 106 4.25 -5.35 -16.01
C SER A 106 4.14 -6.53 -16.98
N THR A 107 2.92 -7.00 -17.24
CA THR A 107 2.66 -8.12 -18.16
C THR A 107 2.92 -7.69 -19.60
N PHE A 108 2.52 -6.50 -20.02
CA PHE A 108 2.80 -6.01 -21.38
C PHE A 108 4.30 -5.86 -21.62
N ILE A 109 5.03 -5.27 -20.67
CA ILE A 109 6.50 -5.15 -20.75
C ILE A 109 7.17 -6.53 -20.73
N GLY A 110 6.70 -7.44 -19.88
CA GLY A 110 7.19 -8.82 -19.82
C GLY A 110 6.97 -9.59 -21.13
N ALA A 111 5.78 -9.49 -21.72
CA ALA A 111 5.45 -10.11 -23.00
C ALA A 111 6.26 -9.51 -24.17
N PHE A 112 6.51 -8.20 -24.16
CA PHE A 112 7.41 -7.53 -25.09
C PHE A 112 8.84 -8.10 -25.01
N ILE A 113 9.41 -8.17 -23.80
CA ILE A 113 10.77 -8.67 -23.59
C ILE A 113 10.86 -10.16 -23.90
N PHE A 114 9.87 -10.96 -23.48
CA PHE A 114 9.74 -12.36 -23.87
C PHE A 114 9.82 -12.50 -25.39
N GLY A 115 9.02 -11.72 -26.12
CA GLY A 115 8.97 -11.73 -27.58
C GLY A 115 10.33 -11.46 -28.22
N ILE A 116 11.04 -10.41 -27.77
CA ILE A 116 12.38 -10.06 -28.28
C ILE A 116 13.40 -11.15 -27.97
N VAL A 117 13.47 -11.62 -26.72
CA VAL A 117 14.48 -12.60 -26.29
C VAL A 117 14.26 -13.94 -26.99
N ALA A 118 13.01 -14.41 -27.06
CA ALA A 118 12.66 -15.61 -27.80
C ALA A 118 12.97 -15.48 -29.30
N LEU A 119 12.72 -14.31 -29.90
CA LEU A 119 13.01 -14.05 -31.31
C LEU A 119 14.53 -14.04 -31.59
N ILE A 120 15.33 -13.51 -30.68
CA ILE A 120 16.80 -13.57 -30.78
C ILE A 120 17.26 -15.02 -30.65
N ALA A 121 16.74 -15.76 -29.67
CA ALA A 121 17.11 -17.16 -29.45
C ALA A 121 16.78 -18.04 -30.66
N ILE A 122 15.58 -17.90 -31.25
CA ILE A 122 15.19 -18.71 -32.41
C ILE A 122 16.04 -18.39 -33.64
N LYS A 123 16.38 -17.11 -33.87
CA LYS A 123 17.26 -16.70 -34.96
C LYS A 123 18.71 -17.17 -34.83
N ASN A 124 19.16 -17.44 -33.60
CA ASN A 124 20.48 -17.99 -33.33
C ASN A 124 20.50 -19.52 -33.22
N GLY A 125 19.40 -20.20 -33.55
CA GLY A 125 19.34 -21.65 -33.57
C GLY A 125 19.36 -22.31 -32.18
N PHE A 126 18.88 -21.64 -31.14
CA PHE A 126 18.86 -22.17 -29.76
C PHE A 126 17.86 -23.32 -29.52
N TYR A 127 16.96 -23.60 -30.47
CA TYR A 127 15.88 -24.58 -30.27
C TYR A 127 15.86 -25.63 -31.38
N ASP A 128 15.76 -26.89 -30.96
CA ASP A 128 15.44 -28.02 -31.81
C ASP A 128 13.92 -28.27 -31.82
N LYS A 129 13.48 -29.43 -32.29
CA LYS A 129 12.07 -29.73 -32.55
C LYS A 129 11.19 -29.58 -31.29
N ALA A 130 11.64 -30.09 -30.15
CA ALA A 130 10.85 -30.09 -28.92
C ALA A 130 10.77 -28.68 -28.32
N GLY A 131 11.90 -27.95 -28.29
CA GLY A 131 12.01 -26.59 -27.81
C GLY A 131 11.20 -25.61 -28.65
N ARG A 132 11.15 -25.79 -29.98
CA ARG A 132 10.27 -25.00 -30.87
C ARG A 132 8.80 -25.21 -30.55
N PHE A 133 8.38 -26.45 -30.33
CA PHE A 133 7.00 -26.75 -29.93
C PHE A 133 6.64 -26.10 -28.59
N VAL A 134 7.50 -26.27 -27.57
CA VAL A 134 7.29 -25.67 -26.24
C VAL A 134 7.26 -24.15 -26.32
N LEU A 135 8.18 -23.53 -27.09
CA LEU A 135 8.21 -22.10 -27.29
C LEU A 135 6.93 -21.59 -27.98
N PHE A 136 6.45 -22.31 -28.99
CA PHE A 136 5.19 -21.99 -29.66
C PHE A 136 4.00 -22.06 -28.70
N SER A 137 3.87 -23.16 -27.93
CA SER A 137 2.81 -23.30 -26.92
C SER A 137 2.89 -22.21 -25.85
N LEU A 138 4.09 -21.90 -25.35
CA LEU A 138 4.31 -20.83 -24.39
C LEU A 138 3.92 -19.47 -24.97
N THR A 139 4.25 -19.21 -26.24
CA THR A 139 3.88 -17.97 -26.94
C THR A 139 2.36 -17.82 -27.02
N LEU A 140 1.62 -18.90 -27.34
CA LEU A 140 0.15 -18.89 -27.33
C LEU A 140 -0.43 -18.62 -25.93
N VAL A 141 0.15 -19.22 -24.89
CA VAL A 141 -0.26 -18.98 -23.50
C VAL A 141 -0.02 -17.53 -23.11
N VAL A 142 1.17 -16.98 -23.39
CA VAL A 142 1.50 -15.58 -23.14
C VAL A 142 0.52 -14.67 -23.88
N PHE A 143 0.19 -14.98 -25.14
CA PHE A 143 -0.76 -14.21 -25.92
C PHE A 143 -2.17 -14.21 -25.31
N ALA A 144 -2.67 -15.37 -24.89
CA ALA A 144 -3.96 -15.49 -24.22
C ALA A 144 -3.99 -14.72 -22.88
N VAL A 145 -2.94 -14.83 -22.08
CA VAL A 145 -2.79 -14.09 -20.81
C VAL A 145 -2.81 -12.59 -21.04
N VAL A 146 -2.07 -12.11 -22.04
CA VAL A 146 -2.04 -10.70 -22.44
C VAL A 146 -3.43 -10.20 -22.81
N ILE A 147 -4.20 -10.94 -23.61
CA ILE A 147 -5.55 -10.55 -24.01
C ILE A 147 -6.47 -10.42 -22.79
N VAL A 148 -6.47 -11.41 -21.89
CA VAL A 148 -7.30 -11.38 -20.68
C VAL A 148 -6.92 -10.20 -19.78
N ILE A 149 -5.62 -9.96 -19.60
CA ILE A 149 -5.11 -8.84 -18.79
C ILE A 149 -5.45 -7.51 -19.44
N PHE A 150 -5.35 -7.39 -20.75
CA PHE A 150 -5.73 -6.18 -21.48
C PHE A 150 -7.21 -5.85 -21.29
N VAL A 151 -8.11 -6.81 -21.45
CA VAL A 151 -9.56 -6.58 -21.23
C VAL A 151 -9.83 -6.14 -19.78
N LYS A 152 -9.24 -6.83 -18.80
CA LYS A 152 -9.36 -6.44 -17.38
C LYS A 152 -8.79 -5.04 -17.10
N TRP A 153 -7.69 -4.71 -17.75
CA TRP A 153 -7.04 -3.41 -17.59
C TRP A 153 -7.86 -2.27 -18.18
N VAL A 154 -8.42 -2.45 -19.38
CA VAL A 154 -9.32 -1.45 -20.01
C VAL A 154 -10.51 -1.15 -19.12
N ASP A 155 -11.11 -2.19 -18.54
CA ASP A 155 -12.23 -2.03 -17.61
C ASP A 155 -11.81 -1.29 -16.32
N ASN A 156 -10.60 -1.54 -15.82
CA ASN A 156 -10.07 -0.90 -14.64
C ASN A 156 -9.69 0.59 -14.86
N ILE A 157 -9.01 0.91 -15.96
CA ILE A 157 -8.52 2.27 -16.22
C ILE A 157 -9.68 3.26 -16.41
N ALA A 158 -10.80 2.80 -16.97
CA ALA A 158 -12.03 3.58 -17.09
C ALA A 158 -12.60 4.01 -15.73
N ARG A 159 -12.27 3.28 -14.65
CA ARG A 159 -12.71 3.60 -13.29
C ARG A 159 -11.66 4.30 -12.45
N LEU A 160 -10.37 4.08 -12.73
CA LEU A 160 -9.28 4.53 -11.87
C LEU A 160 -9.24 6.05 -11.66
N GLY A 161 -9.63 6.85 -12.65
CA GLY A 161 -9.72 8.32 -12.55
C GLY A 161 -11.02 8.84 -11.93
N ARG A 162 -11.98 7.97 -11.60
CA ARG A 162 -13.27 8.37 -11.03
C ARG A 162 -13.13 8.64 -9.54
N LEU A 163 -13.77 9.71 -9.07
CA LEU A 163 -13.76 10.11 -7.66
C LEU A 163 -14.25 8.98 -6.74
N GLY A 164 -15.34 8.28 -7.12
CA GLY A 164 -15.86 7.14 -6.35
C GLY A 164 -14.83 6.04 -6.10
N THR A 165 -14.00 5.70 -7.10
CA THR A 165 -12.93 4.71 -6.91
C THR A 165 -11.84 5.20 -5.94
N THR A 166 -11.60 6.51 -5.90
CA THR A 166 -10.69 7.10 -4.90
C THR A 166 -11.29 7.02 -3.50
N ILE A 167 -12.58 7.32 -3.35
CA ILE A 167 -13.32 7.18 -2.09
C ILE A 167 -13.28 5.73 -1.60
N ASP A 168 -13.60 4.76 -2.45
CA ASP A 168 -13.55 3.33 -2.13
C ASP A 168 -12.18 2.88 -1.61
N LYS A 169 -11.09 3.39 -2.23
CA LYS A 169 -9.73 3.07 -1.82
C LYS A 169 -9.39 3.66 -0.46
N VAL A 170 -9.78 4.90 -0.20
CA VAL A 170 -9.59 5.54 1.11
C VAL A 170 -10.45 4.85 2.17
N GLU A 171 -11.70 4.48 1.87
CA GLU A 171 -12.58 3.72 2.76
C GLU A 171 -11.95 2.37 3.13
N LYS A 172 -11.47 1.60 2.16
CA LYS A 172 -10.78 0.33 2.42
C LYS A 172 -9.53 0.49 3.27
N ALA A 173 -8.74 1.53 3.02
CA ALA A 173 -7.57 1.85 3.84
C ALA A 173 -7.98 2.19 5.29
N ALA A 174 -9.03 2.99 5.46
CA ALA A 174 -9.61 3.31 6.76
C ALA A 174 -10.12 2.05 7.49
N GLN A 175 -10.91 1.21 6.82
CA GLN A 175 -11.43 -0.04 7.38
C GLN A 175 -10.30 -0.94 7.90
N LYS A 176 -9.22 -1.10 7.12
CA LYS A 176 -8.07 -1.91 7.51
C LYS A 176 -7.36 -1.33 8.74
N ALA A 177 -7.10 -0.02 8.76
CA ALA A 177 -6.44 0.65 9.88
C ALA A 177 -7.30 0.64 11.15
N LEU A 178 -8.61 0.91 11.02
CA LEU A 178 -9.59 0.84 12.10
C LEU A 178 -9.67 -0.57 12.67
N GLN A 179 -9.87 -1.58 11.83
CA GLN A 179 -9.98 -2.97 12.28
C GLN A 179 -8.73 -3.40 13.06
N ARG A 180 -7.55 -3.02 12.57
CA ARG A 180 -6.28 -3.29 13.26
C ARG A 180 -6.20 -2.63 14.64
N ARG A 181 -6.74 -1.42 14.78
CA ARG A 181 -6.81 -0.71 16.06
C ARG A 181 -7.89 -1.24 16.99
N ARG A 182 -9.02 -1.71 16.47
CA ARG A 182 -10.07 -2.35 17.28
C ARG A 182 -9.55 -3.61 17.98
N VAL A 183 -8.85 -4.48 17.24
CA VAL A 183 -8.30 -5.72 17.82
C VAL A 183 -7.07 -5.49 18.70
N ALA A 184 -6.37 -4.37 18.54
CA ALA A 184 -5.18 -4.02 19.31
C ALA A 184 -5.17 -2.52 19.64
N PRO A 185 -6.04 -2.06 20.57
CA PRO A 185 -6.24 -0.63 20.86
C PRO A 185 -4.94 0.05 21.31
N ASN A 186 -4.19 -0.64 22.18
CA ASN A 186 -2.90 -0.19 22.70
C ASN A 186 -1.70 -0.81 21.94
N LEU A 187 -1.89 -1.25 20.69
CA LEU A 187 -0.82 -1.86 19.87
C LEU A 187 -0.12 -3.07 20.53
N GLY A 188 -0.85 -3.80 21.39
CA GLY A 188 -0.32 -4.93 22.16
C GLY A 188 0.42 -4.55 23.44
N GLY A 189 0.56 -3.25 23.74
CA GLY A 189 0.96 -2.74 25.05
C GLY A 189 -0.17 -2.79 26.07
N VAL A 190 0.07 -2.19 27.23
CA VAL A 190 -0.94 -1.99 28.28
C VAL A 190 -1.56 -0.59 28.15
N PRO A 191 -2.80 -0.38 28.63
CA PRO A 191 -3.39 0.95 28.65
C PRO A 191 -2.58 1.90 29.54
N VAL A 192 -2.54 3.18 29.16
CA VAL A 192 -1.88 4.23 29.95
C VAL A 192 -2.66 4.43 31.25
N GLY A 193 -1.96 4.47 32.38
CA GLY A 193 -2.57 4.73 33.69
C GLY A 193 -3.02 6.19 33.86
N LEU A 194 -3.77 6.46 34.93
CA LEU A 194 -4.26 7.80 35.28
C LEU A 194 -3.17 8.77 35.81
N ALA A 195 -1.94 8.29 36.01
CA ALA A 195 -0.85 9.11 36.53
C ALA A 195 -0.28 10.02 35.42
N PRO A 196 0.01 11.30 35.71
CA PRO A 196 0.59 12.20 34.72
C PRO A 196 1.92 11.66 34.18
N GLU A 197 2.21 11.91 32.90
CA GLU A 197 3.46 11.58 32.20
C GLU A 197 4.65 12.25 32.92
N ARG A 198 5.14 11.60 33.96
CA ARG A 198 6.38 11.96 34.67
C ARG A 198 7.46 11.06 34.10
N GLY A 199 8.68 11.54 33.93
CA GLY A 199 9.79 10.71 33.44
C GLY A 199 10.74 11.43 32.51
N GLN A 200 11.78 10.73 32.06
CA GLN A 200 12.71 11.25 31.07
C GLN A 200 12.05 11.19 29.70
N ALA A 201 11.88 12.36 29.06
CA ALA A 201 11.35 12.46 27.72
C ALA A 201 12.36 11.93 26.68
N ILE A 202 11.84 11.20 25.70
CA ILE A 202 12.60 10.70 24.55
C ILE A 202 12.20 11.51 23.34
N TYR A 203 13.18 12.13 22.68
CA TYR A 203 12.97 12.99 21.53
C TYR A 203 13.45 12.31 20.25
N SER A 204 12.88 12.75 19.12
CA SER A 204 13.40 12.43 17.80
C SER A 204 14.48 13.43 17.38
N GLU A 205 15.50 12.94 16.66
CA GLU A 205 16.41 13.80 15.89
C GLU A 205 15.83 14.15 14.50
N SER A 206 14.89 13.34 14.01
CA SER A 206 14.22 13.53 12.71
C SER A 206 12.91 14.31 12.84
N ILE A 207 12.61 15.13 11.85
CA ILE A 207 11.32 15.84 11.71
C ILE A 207 10.45 15.07 10.71
N GLY A 208 9.18 14.86 11.04
CA GLY A 208 8.22 14.18 10.17
C GLY A 208 7.04 13.60 10.94
N TYR A 209 6.34 12.62 10.38
CA TYR A 209 5.23 11.92 11.03
C TYR A 209 5.66 10.55 11.53
N VAL A 210 5.19 10.18 12.72
CA VAL A 210 5.30 8.81 13.21
C VAL A 210 4.45 7.91 12.31
N HIS A 211 5.09 6.97 11.60
CA HIS A 211 4.41 5.99 10.75
C HIS A 211 4.02 4.75 11.54
N ARG A 212 4.92 4.30 12.42
CA ARG A 212 4.82 3.04 13.14
C ARG A 212 5.60 3.10 14.43
N ILE A 213 5.14 2.35 15.42
CA ILE A 213 5.84 2.11 16.68
C ILE A 213 6.18 0.63 16.78
N ASP A 214 7.47 0.32 16.93
CA ASP A 214 7.94 -1.04 17.21
C ASP A 214 7.85 -1.32 18.71
N VAL A 215 6.62 -1.60 19.17
CA VAL A 215 6.31 -1.96 20.57
C VAL A 215 7.15 -3.15 21.09
N PRO A 216 7.41 -4.23 20.31
CA PRO A 216 8.33 -5.29 20.74
C PRO A 216 9.74 -4.79 21.07
N THR A 217 10.28 -3.88 20.26
CA THR A 217 11.60 -3.27 20.51
C THR A 217 11.56 -2.38 21.75
N LEU A 218 10.49 -1.60 21.94
CA LEU A 218 10.27 -0.82 23.17
C LEU A 218 10.25 -1.73 24.42
N GLN A 219 9.53 -2.85 24.38
CA GLN A 219 9.50 -3.83 25.47
C GLN A 219 10.90 -4.34 25.80
N THR A 220 11.66 -4.74 24.77
CA THR A 220 13.03 -5.26 24.97
C THR A 220 13.95 -4.21 25.61
N CYS A 221 13.82 -2.94 25.20
CA CYS A 221 14.55 -1.83 25.81
C CYS A 221 14.12 -1.61 27.26
N ALA A 222 12.81 -1.66 27.54
CA ALA A 222 12.24 -1.48 28.86
C ALA A 222 12.69 -2.58 29.85
N GLU A 223 12.74 -3.83 29.41
CA GLU A 223 13.22 -4.97 30.22
C GLU A 223 14.72 -4.85 30.54
N LYS A 224 15.55 -4.49 29.55
CA LYS A 224 17.00 -4.37 29.74
C LYS A 224 17.39 -3.26 30.71
N ALA A 225 16.67 -2.14 30.66
CA ALA A 225 16.92 -0.99 31.53
C ALA A 225 16.11 -1.03 32.84
N ASP A 226 15.29 -2.07 33.03
CA ASP A 226 14.32 -2.20 34.13
C ASP A 226 13.43 -0.96 34.32
N VAL A 227 12.87 -0.48 33.22
CA VAL A 227 11.96 0.67 33.17
C VAL A 227 10.61 0.26 32.56
N ARG A 228 9.70 1.22 32.53
CA ARG A 228 8.43 1.29 31.80
C ARG A 228 8.52 2.47 30.83
N ILE A 229 7.88 2.31 29.69
CA ILE A 229 7.85 3.31 28.62
C ILE A 229 6.39 3.66 28.36
N THR A 230 6.04 4.93 28.52
CA THR A 230 4.72 5.47 28.17
C THR A 230 4.84 6.18 26.82
N VAL A 231 4.16 5.66 25.81
CA VAL A 231 4.13 6.24 24.46
C VAL A 231 3.26 7.50 24.48
N SER A 232 3.81 8.60 23.95
CA SER A 232 3.10 9.88 23.85
C SER A 232 2.76 10.23 22.39
N ALA A 233 3.60 9.81 21.43
CA ALA A 233 3.38 10.03 20.01
C ALA A 233 2.88 8.76 19.30
N LEU A 234 1.58 8.69 19.02
CA LEU A 234 0.97 7.63 18.20
C LEU A 234 1.27 7.82 16.70
N PRO A 235 1.14 6.75 15.86
CA PRO A 235 1.10 6.89 14.41
C PRO A 235 0.18 8.03 13.96
N GLY A 236 0.67 8.88 13.06
CA GLY A 236 0.03 10.12 12.64
C GLY A 236 0.48 11.38 13.38
N THR A 237 1.17 11.23 14.50
CA THR A 237 1.69 12.38 15.27
C THR A 237 2.88 13.00 14.54
N PHE A 238 2.87 14.33 14.39
CA PHE A 238 4.03 15.07 13.89
C PHE A 238 5.12 15.15 14.95
N ALA A 239 6.25 14.48 14.70
CA ALA A 239 7.45 14.47 15.50
C ALA A 239 8.40 15.60 15.09
N ALA A 240 8.92 16.31 16.09
CA ALA A 240 9.88 17.40 15.91
C ALA A 240 10.79 17.49 17.15
N PRO A 241 11.99 18.11 17.03
CA PRO A 241 12.82 18.43 18.18
C PRO A 241 12.02 19.17 19.26
N GLY A 242 12.04 18.66 20.49
CA GLY A 242 11.28 19.23 21.61
C GLY A 242 9.88 18.64 21.83
N ARG A 243 9.35 17.82 20.91
CA ARG A 243 8.14 17.02 21.15
C ARG A 243 8.52 15.60 21.56
N ALA A 244 8.11 15.17 22.74
CA ALA A 244 8.41 13.85 23.25
C ALA A 244 7.69 12.77 22.41
N LEU A 245 8.41 11.71 22.05
CA LEU A 245 7.87 10.48 21.47
C LEU A 245 7.31 9.56 22.56
N ALA A 246 8.01 9.50 23.70
CA ALA A 246 7.68 8.68 24.85
C ALA A 246 8.32 9.24 26.12
N TYR A 247 7.84 8.77 27.27
CA TYR A 247 8.38 9.02 28.60
C TYR A 247 8.81 7.72 29.27
N VAL A 248 9.85 7.77 30.11
CA VAL A 248 10.41 6.58 30.78
C VAL A 248 10.34 6.70 32.31
N THR A 249 9.77 5.69 32.98
CA THR A 249 9.57 5.57 34.45
C THR A 249 9.70 4.13 34.95
N PRO A 250 9.85 3.86 36.26
CA PRO A 250 10.48 4.69 37.27
C PRO A 250 12.00 4.76 37.02
N GLN A 251 12.65 5.80 37.50
CA GLN A 251 14.12 5.97 37.38
C GLN A 251 14.81 5.68 38.73
N PRO A 252 15.46 4.53 38.89
CA PRO A 252 16.59 4.44 39.81
C PRO A 252 17.87 5.02 39.17
N ARG A 253 17.95 5.08 37.84
CA ARG A 253 19.11 5.58 37.07
C ARG A 253 18.66 6.30 35.79
N ARG A 254 19.38 7.37 35.41
CA ARG A 254 19.20 8.08 34.14
C ARG A 254 19.61 7.17 32.98
N LEU A 255 18.80 7.08 31.93
CA LEU A 255 19.14 6.32 30.73
C LEU A 255 20.39 6.89 30.06
N SER A 256 21.24 6.01 29.51
CA SER A 256 22.37 6.45 28.69
C SER A 256 21.87 7.03 27.36
N GLU A 257 22.71 7.82 26.68
CA GLU A 257 22.38 8.33 25.34
C GLU A 257 22.15 7.20 24.31
N ASP A 258 22.80 6.06 24.47
CA ASP A 258 22.61 4.92 23.58
C ASP A 258 21.23 4.28 23.78
N ASP A 259 20.75 4.20 25.02
CA ASP A 259 19.41 3.69 25.33
C ASP A 259 18.32 4.62 24.81
N THR A 260 18.48 5.94 24.98
CA THR A 260 17.52 6.91 24.46
C THR A 260 17.47 6.88 22.92
N LYS A 261 18.62 6.73 22.25
CA LYS A 261 18.69 6.55 20.79
C LYS A 261 18.04 5.25 20.33
N LYS A 262 18.19 4.15 21.07
CA LYS A 262 17.52 2.88 20.75
C LYS A 262 16.00 2.99 20.89
N ILE A 263 15.52 3.64 21.95
CA ILE A 263 14.08 3.88 22.15
C ILE A 263 13.54 4.79 21.03
N ALA A 264 14.22 5.89 20.71
CA ALA A 264 13.82 6.78 19.61
C ALA A 264 13.77 6.04 18.26
N LYS A 265 14.74 5.15 17.98
CA LYS A 265 14.78 4.33 16.75
C LYS A 265 13.66 3.29 16.63
N ALA A 266 12.91 3.02 17.71
CA ALA A 266 11.71 2.19 17.68
C ALA A 266 10.50 2.92 17.07
N PHE A 267 10.56 4.26 16.97
CA PHE A 267 9.61 5.07 16.24
C PHE A 267 10.10 5.23 14.80
N LEU A 268 9.34 4.69 13.86
CA LEU A 268 9.61 4.93 12.45
C LEU A 268 8.99 6.28 12.07
N ILE A 269 9.84 7.22 11.67
CA ILE A 269 9.42 8.55 11.25
C ILE A 269 9.66 8.70 9.76
N GLY A 270 8.66 9.20 9.04
CA GLY A 270 8.79 9.55 7.62
C GLY A 270 8.25 10.95 7.32
N GLN A 271 8.50 11.42 6.10
CA GLN A 271 8.21 12.81 5.70
C GLN A 271 6.70 13.10 5.67
N ASP A 272 5.91 12.22 5.06
CA ASP A 272 4.46 12.37 4.89
C ASP A 272 3.68 11.42 5.80
N ARG A 273 2.42 11.73 6.09
CA ARG A 273 1.54 10.82 6.85
C ARG A 273 1.14 9.60 6.00
N THR A 274 0.94 8.44 6.64
CA THR A 274 0.64 7.15 5.95
C THR A 274 -0.62 6.51 6.49
N PHE A 275 -1.37 5.78 5.66
CA PHE A 275 -2.66 5.19 6.02
C PHE A 275 -2.58 3.92 6.89
N ASP A 276 -1.48 3.15 6.82
CA ASP A 276 -1.44 1.77 7.31
C ASP A 276 -1.69 1.56 8.82
N GLU A 277 -1.22 2.49 9.66
CA GLU A 277 -1.33 2.39 11.13
C GLU A 277 -2.09 3.56 11.75
N ASP A 278 -2.68 4.40 10.90
CA ASP A 278 -3.26 5.67 11.28
C ASP A 278 -4.65 5.81 10.65
N PRO A 279 -5.69 5.31 11.34
CA PRO A 279 -7.06 5.39 10.83
C PRO A 279 -7.56 6.84 10.72
N ARG A 280 -7.04 7.75 11.54
CA ARG A 280 -7.43 9.17 11.54
C ARG A 280 -7.05 9.85 10.24
N PHE A 281 -5.93 9.46 9.62
CA PHE A 281 -5.52 10.06 8.36
C PHE A 281 -6.53 9.80 7.22
N SER A 282 -7.10 8.60 7.15
CA SER A 282 -8.15 8.32 6.17
C SER A 282 -9.40 9.17 6.39
N LEU A 283 -9.79 9.39 7.66
CA LEU A 283 -10.94 10.25 7.99
C LEU A 283 -10.71 11.69 7.51
N ILE A 284 -9.51 12.24 7.76
CA ILE A 284 -9.13 13.57 7.26
C ILE A 284 -9.19 13.62 5.74
N VAL A 285 -8.65 12.61 5.05
CA VAL A 285 -8.64 12.56 3.58
C VAL A 285 -10.07 12.52 3.02
N LEU A 286 -10.97 11.75 3.62
CA LEU A 286 -12.40 11.76 3.27
C LEU A 286 -13.02 13.13 3.52
N SER A 287 -12.77 13.73 4.68
CA SER A 287 -13.24 15.08 5.04
C SER A 287 -12.78 16.13 4.03
N GLU A 288 -11.52 16.08 3.58
CA GLU A 288 -10.99 16.96 2.55
C GLU A 288 -11.67 16.79 1.20
N ILE A 289 -11.99 15.55 0.81
CA ILE A 289 -12.73 15.28 -0.44
C ILE A 289 -14.12 15.91 -0.37
N ALA A 290 -14.83 15.74 0.74
CA ALA A 290 -16.14 16.37 0.95
C ALA A 290 -16.06 17.90 0.95
N SER A 291 -15.13 18.49 1.71
CA SER A 291 -14.90 19.94 1.73
C SER A 291 -14.58 20.49 0.33
N ARG A 292 -13.78 19.76 -0.46
CA ARG A 292 -13.49 20.17 -1.84
C ARG A 292 -14.72 20.09 -2.74
N ALA A 293 -15.53 19.05 -2.60
CA ALA A 293 -16.79 18.91 -3.33
C ALA A 293 -17.77 20.06 -3.01
N LEU A 294 -17.80 20.50 -1.75
CA LEU A 294 -18.61 21.63 -1.28
C LEU A 294 -18.05 23.01 -1.65
N SER A 295 -16.82 23.07 -2.16
CA SER A 295 -16.22 24.35 -2.55
C SER A 295 -17.01 25.02 -3.70
N PRO A 296 -17.04 26.36 -3.76
CA PRO A 296 -17.74 27.08 -4.84
C PRO A 296 -17.28 26.70 -6.26
N ALA A 297 -16.06 26.18 -6.40
CA ALA A 297 -15.50 25.77 -7.69
C ALA A 297 -16.03 24.43 -8.19
N VAL A 298 -16.46 23.53 -7.29
CA VAL A 298 -16.94 22.18 -7.64
C VAL A 298 -18.45 22.10 -7.47
N ASN A 299 -18.98 22.59 -6.35
CA ASN A 299 -20.41 22.66 -6.04
C ASN A 299 -21.16 21.32 -6.23
N ASP A 300 -20.61 20.25 -5.66
CA ASP A 300 -21.17 18.89 -5.71
C ASP A 300 -21.54 18.40 -4.29
N PRO A 301 -22.75 18.74 -3.79
CA PRO A 301 -23.21 18.26 -2.49
C PRO A 301 -23.41 16.74 -2.45
N GLY A 302 -23.67 16.10 -3.59
CA GLY A 302 -23.89 14.64 -3.66
C GLY A 302 -22.66 13.86 -3.23
N THR A 303 -21.47 14.29 -3.65
CA THR A 303 -20.20 13.70 -3.19
C THR A 303 -20.02 13.88 -1.67
N ALA A 304 -20.37 15.04 -1.11
CA ALA A 304 -20.25 15.25 0.34
C ALA A 304 -21.17 14.32 1.14
N ILE A 305 -22.41 14.10 0.66
CA ILE A 305 -23.36 13.15 1.26
C ILE A 305 -22.82 11.72 1.19
N ASP A 306 -22.23 11.32 0.06
CA ASP A 306 -21.62 10.00 -0.09
C ASP A 306 -20.44 9.80 0.89
N ILE A 307 -19.60 10.82 1.08
CA ILE A 307 -18.54 10.81 2.08
C ILE A 307 -19.11 10.69 3.50
N ILE A 308 -20.16 11.43 3.85
CA ILE A 308 -20.82 11.30 5.17
C ILE A 308 -21.31 9.87 5.37
N GLY A 309 -21.97 9.28 4.37
CA GLY A 309 -22.37 7.87 4.40
C GLY A 309 -21.19 6.91 4.59
N THR A 310 -20.06 7.21 3.95
CA THR A 310 -18.81 6.46 4.11
C THR A 310 -18.27 6.56 5.53
N LEU A 311 -18.22 7.76 6.11
CA LEU A 311 -17.81 7.98 7.49
C LEU A 311 -18.73 7.25 8.47
N VAL A 312 -20.05 7.28 8.25
CA VAL A 312 -21.02 6.52 9.07
C VAL A 312 -20.73 5.02 9.02
N ARG A 313 -20.46 4.43 7.84
CA ARG A 313 -20.05 3.02 7.72
C ARG A 313 -18.78 2.71 8.52
N LEU A 314 -17.79 3.61 8.48
CA LEU A 314 -16.54 3.45 9.23
C LEU A 314 -16.74 3.53 10.75
N PHE A 315 -17.55 4.46 11.24
CA PHE A 315 -17.88 4.54 12.67
C PHE A 315 -18.77 3.39 13.14
N ALA A 316 -19.69 2.91 12.29
CA ALA A 316 -20.47 1.70 12.57
C ALA A 316 -19.55 0.47 12.69
N LEU A 317 -18.54 0.36 11.82
CA LEU A 317 -17.50 -0.67 11.96
C LEU A 317 -16.73 -0.51 13.27
N TRP A 318 -16.32 0.72 13.62
CA TRP A 318 -15.60 1.01 14.88
C TRP A 318 -16.38 0.57 16.12
N GLY A 319 -17.67 0.93 16.20
CA GLY A 319 -18.54 0.66 17.34
C GLY A 319 -19.11 -0.76 17.41
N LYS A 320 -18.88 -1.61 16.40
CA LYS A 320 -19.32 -3.01 16.45
C LYS A 320 -18.69 -3.70 17.69
N PRO A 321 -19.42 -4.53 18.45
CA PRO A 321 -18.81 -5.32 19.51
C PRO A 321 -17.77 -6.28 18.94
N LEU A 322 -16.71 -6.53 19.71
CA LEU A 322 -15.73 -7.59 19.43
C LEU A 322 -16.12 -8.83 20.24
N GLU A 323 -15.94 -10.01 19.67
CA GLU A 323 -16.20 -11.27 20.39
C GLU A 323 -15.06 -11.55 21.40
N GLU A 324 -15.35 -12.34 22.43
CA GLU A 324 -14.33 -12.78 23.38
C GLU A 324 -13.23 -13.58 22.64
N GLY A 325 -12.01 -13.06 22.64
CA GLY A 325 -10.87 -13.64 21.91
C GLY A 325 -10.40 -12.84 20.68
N ASP A 326 -11.20 -11.88 20.21
CA ASP A 326 -10.81 -10.98 19.10
C ASP A 326 -9.79 -9.92 19.54
N ILE A 327 -9.83 -9.53 20.82
CA ILE A 327 -8.89 -8.57 21.39
C ILE A 327 -7.56 -9.27 21.60
N SER A 328 -6.53 -8.76 20.92
CA SER A 328 -5.17 -9.24 21.09
C SER A 328 -4.71 -9.00 22.53
N PRO A 329 -4.25 -10.03 23.25
CA PRO A 329 -3.80 -9.85 24.62
C PRO A 329 -2.61 -8.89 24.68
N SER A 330 -2.52 -8.09 25.75
CA SER A 330 -1.36 -7.24 26.02
C SER A 330 -0.12 -8.11 26.23
N LYS A 331 0.74 -8.19 25.22
CA LYS A 331 1.98 -8.96 25.25
C LYS A 331 3.13 -8.16 25.89
N TYR A 332 3.03 -6.83 25.87
CA TYR A 332 4.11 -5.92 26.24
C TYR A 332 3.77 -5.17 27.52
N HIS A 333 4.00 -5.82 28.66
CA HIS A 333 3.57 -5.36 29.99
C HIS A 333 4.37 -4.16 30.54
N ARG A 334 5.48 -3.77 29.92
CA ARG A 334 6.29 -2.59 30.31
C ARG A 334 6.09 -1.39 29.38
N VAL A 335 5.23 -1.51 28.37
CA VAL A 335 4.96 -0.44 27.41
C VAL A 335 3.50 -0.02 27.51
N GLU A 336 3.29 1.19 28.01
CA GLU A 336 1.98 1.83 28.06
C GLU A 336 1.73 2.58 26.74
N VAL A 337 0.60 2.31 26.10
CA VAL A 337 0.25 2.92 24.81
C VAL A 337 -1.16 3.49 24.90
N PRO A 338 -1.37 4.78 24.60
CA PRO A 338 -2.70 5.38 24.66
C PRO A 338 -3.59 4.83 23.55
N GLU A 339 -4.89 4.79 23.82
CA GLU A 339 -5.89 4.54 22.80
C GLU A 339 -6.06 5.75 21.89
N ILE A 340 -6.67 5.53 20.73
CA ILE A 340 -7.05 6.63 19.85
C ILE A 340 -8.26 7.33 20.45
N SER A 341 -8.17 8.65 20.61
CA SER A 341 -9.29 9.49 21.05
C SER A 341 -10.42 9.44 20.02
N LEU A 342 -11.60 9.00 20.48
CA LEU A 342 -12.80 9.00 19.64
C LEU A 342 -13.24 10.42 19.28
N ASN A 343 -13.13 11.36 20.22
CA ASN A 343 -13.45 12.78 19.96
C ASN A 343 -12.60 13.34 18.82
N ASP A 344 -11.30 13.08 18.87
CA ASP A 344 -10.40 13.49 17.80
C ASP A 344 -10.75 12.87 16.44
N MET A 345 -11.23 11.62 16.42
CA MET A 345 -11.70 10.97 15.19
C MET A 345 -12.95 11.66 14.64
N PHE A 346 -13.88 12.07 15.51
CA PHE A 346 -15.07 12.83 15.10
C PHE A 346 -14.69 14.21 14.54
N ASP A 347 -13.78 14.92 15.19
CA ASP A 347 -13.29 16.22 14.72
C ASP A 347 -12.61 16.08 13.35
N ASP A 348 -11.70 15.12 13.21
CA ASP A 348 -11.00 14.82 11.95
C ASP A 348 -11.95 14.46 10.80
N ALA A 349 -13.07 13.79 11.12
CA ALA A 349 -14.05 13.35 10.13
C ALA A 349 -15.02 14.46 9.71
N PHE A 350 -15.59 15.20 10.66
CA PHE A 350 -16.77 16.02 10.42
C PHE A 350 -16.52 17.53 10.49
N SER A 351 -15.51 18.03 11.22
CA SER A 351 -15.39 19.48 11.44
C SER A 351 -15.26 20.30 10.16
N ALA A 352 -14.49 19.83 9.18
CA ALA A 352 -14.33 20.53 7.91
C ALA A 352 -15.62 20.50 7.07
N ILE A 353 -16.29 19.34 7.02
CA ILE A 353 -17.57 19.16 6.32
C ILE A 353 -18.64 20.05 6.95
N SER A 354 -18.75 20.10 8.28
CA SER A 354 -19.72 20.93 8.96
C SER A 354 -19.49 22.42 8.72
N ARG A 355 -18.23 22.87 8.70
CA ARG A 355 -17.89 24.26 8.39
C ARG A 355 -18.26 24.62 6.95
N ASP A 356 -17.88 23.78 6.00
CA ASP A 356 -17.98 24.10 4.57
C ASP A 356 -19.39 23.82 4.02
N GLY A 357 -20.13 22.87 4.61
CA GLY A 357 -21.50 22.50 4.25
C GLY A 357 -22.59 23.24 5.01
N ALA A 358 -22.26 24.13 5.95
CA ALA A 358 -23.24 24.84 6.79
C ALA A 358 -24.30 25.62 5.99
N GLY A 359 -23.94 26.11 4.79
CA GLY A 359 -24.86 26.83 3.89
C GLY A 359 -25.57 25.94 2.87
N THR A 360 -25.30 24.63 2.87
CA THR A 360 -25.77 23.67 1.86
C THR A 360 -26.88 22.82 2.45
N VAL A 361 -28.12 23.14 2.06
CA VAL A 361 -29.35 22.56 2.63
C VAL A 361 -29.35 21.03 2.54
N GLU A 362 -28.88 20.49 1.43
CA GLU A 362 -28.80 19.05 1.14
C GLU A 362 -27.87 18.29 2.09
N VAL A 363 -26.85 18.97 2.66
CA VAL A 363 -25.86 18.38 3.57
C VAL A 363 -26.24 18.60 5.03
N SER A 364 -26.98 19.68 5.31
CA SER A 364 -27.40 20.07 6.66
C SER A 364 -28.63 19.31 7.19
N MET A 365 -29.33 18.55 6.34
CA MET A 365 -30.58 17.84 6.66
C MET A 365 -30.39 16.41 7.17
#